data_AF-A0A916CIZ3-F1
#
_entry.id   AF-A0A916CIZ3-F1
#
_cell.length_a   1.000
_cell.length_b   1.000
_cell.length_c   1.000
_cell.angle_alpha   90.00
_cell.angle_beta   90.00
_cell.angle_gamma   90.00
#
_symmetry.space_group_name_H-M   'P 1'
#
loop_
_entity.id
_entity.type
_entity.pdbx_description
1 polymer ?
#
loop_
_entity_poly.entity_id
_entity_poly.type
_entity_poly.pdbx_seq_one_letter_code
_entity_poly.pdbx_strand_id
1 'polypeptide(L)'
;FYDEKRHRRLMPKQDLSEAEITDLIAFLDWVSKVDNQGWPPRPILVTGATIPGTDLSTQQQTAPPEQGGTMPPGARPVTQEKDPMALGQALFRSVAPACTACHSVAPGVNMAGPSLGGLATVAQQRISAPDYKGAAKDVAGYIRESIVEPSAHVVPGAMYSANGQSFMPATYGKDLKPEQIDQLVAYLASLK
;
A
#
# COMPACT_ATOMS: atom_id res chain seq x y z
N PHE A 1 -7.21 -8.93 29.93
CA PHE A 1 -5.84 -8.78 29.43
C PHE A 1 -5.85 -8.57 27.93
N TYR A 2 -4.96 -7.73 27.40
CA TYR A 2 -4.82 -7.45 25.97
C TYR A 2 -4.34 -8.71 25.23
N ASP A 3 -4.98 -9.05 24.11
CA ASP A 3 -4.63 -10.19 23.27
C ASP A 3 -4.31 -9.64 21.89
N GLU A 4 -3.06 -9.75 21.45
CA GLU A 4 -2.62 -9.26 20.15
C GLU A 4 -3.30 -9.98 18.99
N LYS A 5 -3.81 -11.21 19.10
CA LYS A 5 -4.60 -11.81 18.02
C LYS A 5 -6.03 -11.26 17.97
N ARG A 6 -6.53 -10.73 19.08
CA ARG A 6 -7.91 -10.23 19.23
C ARG A 6 -8.07 -8.71 19.16
N HIS A 7 -7.07 -7.91 19.57
CA HIS A 7 -7.23 -6.48 19.92
C HIS A 7 -6.17 -5.54 19.30
N ARG A 8 -5.58 -5.88 18.13
CA ARG A 8 -4.37 -5.20 17.57
C ARG A 8 -4.41 -3.68 17.45
N ARG A 9 -5.59 -3.05 17.29
CA ARG A 9 -5.74 -1.58 17.31
C ARG A 9 -7.00 -1.21 18.08
N LEU A 10 -6.82 -0.88 19.36
CA LEU A 10 -7.83 -0.21 20.17
C LEU A 10 -7.17 1.07 20.66
N MET A 11 -7.80 2.22 20.43
CA MET A 11 -7.43 3.42 21.15
C MET A 11 -8.00 3.25 22.57
N PRO A 12 -7.16 3.12 23.62
CA PRO A 12 -7.68 3.01 24.97
C PRO A 12 -8.44 4.27 25.34
N LYS A 13 -9.40 4.16 26.27
CA LYS A 13 -9.91 5.35 26.96
C LYS A 13 -8.73 5.99 27.68
N GLN A 14 -8.36 7.20 27.27
CA GLN A 14 -7.21 7.91 27.81
C GLN A 14 -7.53 8.61 29.15
N ASP A 15 -8.81 8.64 29.54
CA ASP A 15 -9.31 9.23 30.78
C ASP A 15 -8.73 10.62 31.09
N LEU A 16 -8.53 11.44 30.04
CA LEU A 16 -8.03 12.81 30.13
C LEU A 16 -9.12 13.74 30.66
N SER A 17 -8.71 14.72 31.48
CA SER A 17 -9.58 15.84 31.87
C SER A 17 -9.82 16.81 30.70
N GLU A 18 -10.87 17.62 30.77
CA GLU A 18 -11.17 18.64 29.76
C GLU A 18 -10.02 19.65 29.57
N ALA A 19 -9.26 19.94 30.64
CA ALA A 19 -8.09 20.80 30.58
C ALA A 19 -6.95 20.12 29.78
N GLU A 20 -6.65 18.86 30.06
CA GLU A 20 -5.62 18.10 29.34
C GLU A 20 -5.99 17.88 27.87
N ILE A 21 -7.28 17.69 27.56
CA ILE A 21 -7.77 17.64 26.18
C ILE A 21 -7.52 18.97 25.47
N THR A 22 -7.83 20.10 26.13
CA THR A 22 -7.60 21.44 25.58
C THR A 22 -6.12 21.69 25.32
N ASP A 23 -5.25 21.35 26.27
CA ASP A 23 -3.80 21.51 26.15
C ASP A 23 -3.23 20.61 25.04
N LEU A 24 -3.73 19.38 24.92
CA LEU A 24 -3.32 18.45 23.86
C LEU A 24 -3.73 18.97 22.47
N ILE A 25 -4.94 19.53 22.33
CA ILE A 25 -5.39 20.15 21.07
C ILE A 25 -4.52 21.36 20.73
N ALA A 26 -4.24 22.24 21.71
CA ALA A 26 -3.38 23.40 21.52
C ALA A 26 -1.95 23.00 21.12
N PHE A 27 -1.42 21.94 21.73
CA PHE A 27 -0.12 21.38 21.38
C PHE A 27 -0.10 20.85 19.94
N LEU A 28 -1.10 20.05 19.53
CA LEU A 28 -1.16 19.49 18.18
C LEU A 28 -1.39 20.57 17.10
N ASP A 29 -2.18 21.61 17.40
CA ASP A 29 -2.33 22.79 16.52
C ASP A 29 -1.00 23.53 16.36
N TRP A 30 -0.24 23.74 17.44
CA TRP A 30 1.10 24.32 17.38
C TRP A 30 2.05 23.46 16.55
N VAL A 31 2.09 22.13 16.77
CA VAL A 31 2.93 21.19 16.00
C VAL A 31 2.60 21.24 14.51
N SER A 32 1.31 21.37 14.14
CA SER A 32 0.89 21.45 12.74
C SER A 32 1.44 22.67 11.99
N LYS A 33 1.85 23.72 12.73
CA LYS A 33 2.40 24.98 12.22
C LYS A 33 3.93 25.02 12.26
N VAL A 34 4.57 24.00 12.83
CA VAL A 34 6.04 23.91 12.86
C VAL A 34 6.55 23.65 11.45
N ASP A 35 7.26 24.63 10.89
CA ASP A 35 7.99 24.46 9.64
C ASP A 35 9.16 23.50 9.86
N ASN A 36 9.00 22.30 9.34
CA ASN A 36 9.97 21.23 9.46
C ASN A 36 11.17 21.37 8.50
N GLN A 37 11.32 22.52 7.81
CA GLN A 37 12.41 22.81 6.88
C GLN A 37 12.58 21.71 5.81
N GLY A 38 11.46 21.15 5.34
CA GLY A 38 11.44 20.08 4.35
C GLY A 38 11.77 18.69 4.90
N TRP A 39 11.49 18.44 6.19
CA TRP A 39 11.63 17.15 6.85
C TRP A 39 10.32 16.33 6.82
N PRO A 40 10.34 14.99 6.67
CA PRO A 40 11.52 14.16 6.42
C PRO A 40 12.14 14.54 5.08
N PRO A 41 13.49 14.58 4.99
CA PRO A 41 14.14 14.84 3.73
C PRO A 41 13.60 13.88 2.68
N ARG A 42 13.58 14.31 1.40
CA ARG A 42 13.40 13.38 0.27
C ARG A 42 14.23 12.12 0.53
N PRO A 43 13.76 10.91 0.15
CA PRO A 43 14.33 9.65 0.59
C PRO A 43 15.86 9.72 0.67
N ILE A 44 16.42 9.62 1.87
CA ILE A 44 17.87 9.61 2.04
C ILE A 44 18.33 8.34 1.35
N LEU A 45 18.94 8.49 0.18
CA LEU A 45 19.65 7.42 -0.50
C LEU A 45 20.91 7.12 0.32
N VAL A 46 20.76 6.35 1.39
CA VAL A 46 21.90 5.69 2.02
C VAL A 46 22.41 4.70 0.99
N THR A 47 23.56 5.00 0.42
CA THR A 47 24.33 4.06 -0.39
C THR A 47 24.67 2.86 0.52
N GLY A 48 23.87 1.80 0.45
CA GLY A 48 24.18 0.51 1.08
C GLY A 48 23.17 -0.10 2.06
N ALA A 49 21.98 0.48 2.31
CA ALA A 49 20.98 -0.16 3.16
C ALA A 49 19.88 -0.85 2.32
N THR A 50 20.12 -2.10 1.90
CA THR A 50 19.08 -2.96 1.31
C THR A 50 18.17 -3.49 2.41
N ILE A 51 17.08 -2.80 2.74
CA ILE A 51 15.94 -3.44 3.42
C ILE A 51 15.07 -4.09 2.33
N PRO A 52 14.76 -5.39 2.42
CA PRO A 52 13.85 -6.05 1.48
C PRO A 52 12.52 -5.28 1.39
N GLY A 53 12.20 -4.75 0.21
CA GLY A 53 10.99 -3.96 -0.05
C GLY A 53 11.16 -2.43 -0.14
N THR A 54 12.41 -1.92 -0.12
CA THR A 54 12.72 -0.48 -0.23
C THR A 54 13.52 -0.09 -1.49
N ASP A 55 13.37 -0.85 -2.56
CA ASP A 55 14.01 -0.57 -3.85
C ASP A 55 13.47 0.72 -4.52
N LEU A 56 14.41 1.40 -5.19
CA LEU A 56 14.43 2.81 -5.57
C LEU A 56 13.22 3.33 -6.37
N SER A 57 12.91 4.61 -6.20
CA SER A 57 11.99 5.37 -7.07
C SER A 57 12.64 5.67 -8.44
N THR A 58 11.82 5.71 -9.48
CA THR A 58 12.16 5.95 -10.90
C THR A 58 12.82 7.32 -11.18
N GLN A 59 12.86 8.26 -10.23
CA GLN A 59 13.62 9.50 -10.40
C GLN A 59 15.16 9.31 -10.41
N GLN A 60 15.66 8.13 -10.04
CA GLN A 60 17.09 7.78 -10.13
C GLN A 60 17.53 7.30 -11.52
N GLN A 61 16.61 7.12 -12.49
CA GLN A 61 16.94 6.56 -13.82
C GLN A 61 17.07 7.61 -14.93
N THR A 62 16.78 8.89 -14.67
CA THR A 62 16.83 9.97 -15.67
C THR A 62 18.17 10.73 -15.74
N ALA A 63 19.25 10.22 -15.15
CA ALA A 63 20.58 10.76 -15.42
C ALA A 63 21.04 10.37 -16.85
N PRO A 64 21.57 11.30 -17.67
CA PRO A 64 22.06 10.96 -19.01
C PRO A 64 23.20 9.94 -18.94
N PRO A 65 23.31 9.01 -19.92
CA PRO A 65 24.39 8.04 -19.92
C PRO A 65 25.71 8.72 -20.29
N GLU A 66 26.68 8.69 -19.37
CA GLU A 66 28.08 8.83 -19.76
C GLU A 66 28.48 7.61 -20.60
N GLN A 67 29.08 7.90 -21.75
CA GLN A 67 29.53 6.93 -22.73
C GLN A 67 30.70 6.11 -22.19
N GLY A 68 30.60 4.78 -22.27
CA GLY A 68 31.78 3.91 -22.23
C GLY A 68 31.55 2.55 -21.58
N GLY A 69 31.24 1.53 -22.39
CA GLY A 69 31.27 0.14 -21.94
C GLY A 69 30.38 -0.77 -22.77
N THR A 70 30.94 -1.41 -23.80
CA THR A 70 30.31 -2.52 -24.52
C THR A 70 30.03 -3.70 -23.59
N MET A 71 28.77 -3.95 -23.25
CA MET A 71 28.33 -5.21 -22.62
C MET A 71 27.86 -6.23 -23.68
N PRO A 72 28.00 -7.55 -23.42
CA PRO A 72 27.67 -8.61 -24.38
C PRO A 72 26.17 -8.71 -24.69
N PRO A 73 25.78 -9.25 -25.86
CA PRO A 73 24.39 -9.35 -26.29
C PRO A 73 23.68 -10.47 -25.51
N GLY A 74 23.21 -10.14 -24.31
CA GLY A 74 22.41 -11.03 -23.46
C GLY A 74 21.67 -10.33 -22.33
N ALA A 75 22.02 -9.08 -22.02
CA ALA A 75 21.36 -8.27 -21.00
C ALA A 75 20.92 -6.93 -21.60
N ARG A 76 19.91 -6.96 -22.47
CA ARG A 76 19.11 -5.76 -22.71
C ARG A 76 18.00 -5.75 -21.67
N PRO A 77 17.90 -4.73 -20.79
CA PRO A 77 16.72 -4.57 -19.95
C PRO A 77 15.53 -4.47 -20.90
N VAL A 78 14.52 -5.33 -20.69
CA VAL A 78 13.16 -4.95 -21.11
C VAL A 78 12.91 -3.59 -20.48
N THR A 79 12.66 -2.58 -21.31
CA THR A 79 12.48 -1.20 -20.85
C THR A 79 11.45 -1.15 -19.74
N GLN A 80 11.89 -0.94 -18.49
CA GLN A 80 11.03 -0.86 -17.29
C GLN A 80 9.92 0.20 -17.45
N GLU A 81 10.09 1.16 -18.35
CA GLU A 81 9.14 2.24 -18.63
C GLU A 81 7.84 1.81 -19.33
N LYS A 82 7.73 0.56 -19.82
CA LYS A 82 6.52 0.07 -20.50
C LYS A 82 5.93 -1.22 -19.91
N ASP A 83 6.54 -1.78 -18.86
CA ASP A 83 5.98 -2.97 -18.21
C ASP A 83 4.84 -2.54 -17.27
N PRO A 84 3.59 -2.99 -17.50
CA PRO A 84 2.46 -2.67 -16.63
C PRO A 84 2.69 -3.06 -15.17
N MET A 85 3.44 -4.13 -14.90
CA MET A 85 3.75 -4.56 -13.53
C MET A 85 4.73 -3.61 -12.85
N ALA A 86 5.76 -3.15 -13.58
CA ALA A 86 6.73 -2.18 -13.04
C ALA A 86 6.05 -0.84 -12.75
N LEU A 87 5.15 -0.39 -13.63
CA LEU A 87 4.34 0.80 -13.40
C LEU A 87 3.38 0.63 -12.21
N GLY A 88 2.75 -0.55 -12.09
CA GLY A 88 1.91 -0.91 -10.94
C GLY A 88 2.67 -0.92 -9.62
N GLN A 89 3.89 -1.46 -9.61
CA GLN A 89 4.76 -1.46 -8.44
C GLN A 89 5.15 -0.04 -8.02
N ALA A 90 5.44 0.84 -8.97
CA ALA A 90 5.72 2.24 -8.70
C ALA A 90 4.49 2.94 -8.09
N LEU A 91 3.31 2.75 -8.68
CA LEU A 91 2.05 3.28 -8.16
C LEU A 91 1.76 2.78 -6.74
N PHE A 92 1.96 1.49 -6.47
CA PHE A 92 1.76 0.89 -5.15
C PHE A 92 2.53 1.62 -4.03
N ARG A 93 3.68 2.23 -4.37
CA ARG A 93 4.53 2.98 -3.45
C ARG A 93 4.26 4.48 -3.43
N SER A 94 3.60 5.05 -4.44
CA SER A 94 3.53 6.51 -4.63
C SER A 94 2.11 7.10 -4.66
N VAL A 95 1.05 6.29 -4.79
CA VAL A 95 -0.33 6.80 -4.71
C VAL A 95 -0.59 7.44 -3.35
N ALA A 96 -1.60 8.31 -3.27
CA ALA A 96 -1.94 9.02 -2.04
C ALA A 96 -3.34 8.58 -1.55
N PRO A 97 -3.46 7.90 -0.39
CA PRO A 97 -2.37 7.38 0.44
C PRO A 97 -1.68 6.16 -0.20
N ALA A 98 -0.40 5.94 0.11
CA ALA A 98 0.37 4.86 -0.51
C ALA A 98 -0.09 3.49 0.00
N CYS A 99 -0.14 2.48 -0.87
CA CYS A 99 -0.59 1.15 -0.48
C CYS A 99 0.35 0.54 0.58
N THR A 100 1.65 0.83 0.49
CA THR A 100 2.69 0.44 1.46
C THR A 100 2.48 1.00 2.86
N ALA A 101 1.71 2.09 3.02
CA ALA A 101 1.40 2.63 4.35
C ALA A 101 0.52 1.67 5.16
N CYS A 102 -0.26 0.83 4.46
CA CYS A 102 -1.21 -0.08 5.09
C CYS A 102 -0.92 -1.56 4.81
N HIS A 103 -0.25 -1.91 3.71
CA HIS A 103 -0.10 -3.28 3.24
C HIS A 103 1.36 -3.71 3.06
N SER A 104 1.67 -4.92 3.52
CA SER A 104 2.96 -5.56 3.24
C SER A 104 2.83 -6.53 2.09
N VAL A 105 3.86 -6.62 1.24
CA VAL A 105 3.99 -7.68 0.24
C VAL A 105 4.73 -8.91 0.78
N ALA A 106 5.30 -8.83 1.98
CA ALA A 106 5.90 -9.98 2.64
C ALA A 106 4.79 -10.93 3.14
N PRO A 107 4.88 -12.24 2.84
CA PRO A 107 3.87 -13.22 3.25
C PRO A 107 3.61 -13.21 4.76
N GLY A 108 2.33 -13.15 5.15
CA GLY A 108 1.90 -13.22 6.55
C GLY A 108 2.13 -11.96 7.39
N VAL A 109 2.75 -10.92 6.83
CA VAL A 109 3.00 -9.65 7.54
C VAL A 109 1.78 -8.73 7.40
N ASN A 110 0.86 -8.82 8.38
CA ASN A 110 -0.32 -7.94 8.43
C ASN A 110 0.01 -6.59 9.09
N MET A 111 -0.51 -5.50 8.54
CA MET A 111 -0.30 -4.14 9.05
C MET A 111 -1.66 -3.47 9.37
N ALA A 112 -1.94 -2.28 8.86
CA ALA A 112 -3.28 -1.69 8.95
C ALA A 112 -4.26 -2.42 8.01
N GLY A 113 -3.76 -2.88 6.86
CA GLY A 113 -4.42 -3.82 5.97
C GLY A 113 -3.79 -5.22 6.02
N PRO A 114 -4.45 -6.22 5.42
CA PRO A 114 -3.92 -7.58 5.32
C PRO A 114 -2.63 -7.64 4.47
N SER A 115 -1.82 -8.66 4.71
CA SER A 115 -0.69 -9.01 3.83
C SER A 115 -1.18 -9.29 2.41
N LEU A 116 -0.44 -8.79 1.43
CA LEU A 116 -0.62 -9.05 0.00
C LEU A 116 0.39 -10.07 -0.54
N GLY A 117 1.19 -10.68 0.32
CA GLY A 117 2.04 -11.81 -0.06
C GLY A 117 1.17 -13.00 -0.47
N GLY A 118 1.37 -13.51 -1.69
CA GLY A 118 0.53 -14.56 -2.25
C GLY A 118 -0.89 -14.16 -2.61
N LEU A 119 -1.13 -12.87 -2.86
CA LEU A 119 -2.47 -12.32 -3.14
C LEU A 119 -3.20 -13.06 -4.26
N ALA A 120 -2.53 -13.50 -5.32
CA ALA A 120 -3.18 -14.22 -6.40
C ALA A 120 -3.84 -15.53 -5.92
N THR A 121 -3.13 -16.28 -5.08
CA THR A 121 -3.63 -17.52 -4.47
C THR A 121 -4.77 -17.23 -3.50
N VAL A 122 -4.60 -16.20 -2.65
CA VAL A 122 -5.60 -15.80 -1.67
C VAL A 122 -6.89 -15.32 -2.34
N ALA A 123 -6.77 -14.54 -3.42
CA ALA A 123 -7.91 -14.05 -4.20
C ALA A 123 -8.70 -15.21 -4.80
N GLN A 124 -8.02 -16.18 -5.41
CA GLN A 124 -8.69 -17.37 -5.97
C GLN A 124 -9.46 -18.16 -4.91
N GLN A 125 -8.86 -18.36 -3.75
CA GLN A 125 -9.51 -19.02 -2.60
C GLN A 125 -10.72 -18.22 -2.12
N ARG A 126 -10.60 -16.88 -2.06
CA ARG A 126 -11.68 -16.02 -1.58
C ARG A 126 -12.87 -16.01 -2.52
N ILE A 127 -12.66 -15.84 -3.82
CA ILE A 127 -13.73 -15.86 -4.84
C ILE A 127 -14.50 -17.19 -4.80
N SER A 128 -13.82 -18.29 -4.46
CA SER A 128 -14.43 -19.62 -4.38
C SER A 128 -15.11 -19.90 -3.03
N ALA A 129 -14.99 -19.00 -2.05
CA ALA A 129 -15.54 -19.18 -0.72
C ALA A 129 -17.05 -18.84 -0.70
N PRO A 130 -17.87 -19.60 0.04
CA PRO A 130 -19.31 -19.40 0.08
C PRO A 130 -19.73 -18.10 0.80
N ASP A 131 -18.84 -17.50 1.57
CA ASP A 131 -19.03 -16.23 2.28
C ASP A 131 -18.53 -15.01 1.48
N TYR A 132 -18.07 -15.20 0.24
CA TYR A 132 -17.72 -14.11 -0.65
C TYR A 132 -18.98 -13.33 -1.05
N LYS A 133 -18.91 -12.00 -0.88
CA LYS A 133 -20.03 -11.07 -1.09
C LYS A 133 -19.82 -10.13 -2.28
N GLY A 134 -18.63 -10.17 -2.88
CA GLY A 134 -18.30 -9.38 -4.05
C GLY A 134 -18.81 -10.01 -5.34
N ALA A 135 -18.61 -9.31 -6.45
CA ALA A 135 -19.04 -9.69 -7.78
C ALA A 135 -17.91 -10.23 -8.67
N ALA A 136 -16.66 -10.21 -8.19
CA ALA A 136 -15.53 -10.69 -8.98
C ALA A 136 -15.59 -12.19 -9.27
N LYS A 137 -15.12 -12.57 -10.46
CA LYS A 137 -15.12 -13.96 -10.94
C LYS A 137 -13.71 -14.52 -11.17
N ASP A 138 -12.71 -13.65 -11.12
CA ASP A 138 -11.31 -13.97 -11.35
C ASP A 138 -10.40 -13.12 -10.44
N VAL A 139 -9.14 -13.49 -10.36
CA VAL A 139 -8.14 -12.82 -9.50
C VAL A 139 -8.04 -11.33 -9.83
N ALA A 140 -8.01 -10.97 -11.11
CA ALA A 140 -7.88 -9.58 -11.55
C ALA A 140 -9.10 -8.75 -11.13
N GLY A 141 -10.30 -9.28 -11.32
CA GLY A 141 -11.56 -8.65 -10.89
C GLY A 141 -11.61 -8.47 -9.38
N TYR A 142 -11.16 -9.45 -8.59
CA TYR A 142 -11.16 -9.35 -7.13
C TYR A 142 -10.23 -8.24 -6.64
N ILE A 143 -9.03 -8.14 -7.24
CA ILE A 143 -8.08 -7.09 -6.91
C ILE A 143 -8.63 -5.72 -7.30
N ARG A 144 -9.24 -5.59 -8.49
CA ARG A 144 -9.87 -4.34 -8.92
C ARG A 144 -11.01 -3.93 -7.99
N GLU A 145 -11.91 -4.85 -7.67
CA GLU A 145 -13.02 -4.63 -6.74
C GLU A 145 -12.50 -4.20 -5.37
N SER A 146 -11.46 -4.86 -4.86
CA SER A 146 -10.85 -4.50 -3.58
C SER A 146 -10.25 -3.08 -3.59
N ILE A 147 -9.81 -2.56 -4.74
CA ILE A 147 -9.25 -1.21 -4.88
C ILE A 147 -10.35 -0.14 -5.04
N VAL A 148 -11.34 -0.41 -5.87
CA VAL A 148 -12.37 0.58 -6.25
C VAL A 148 -13.57 0.56 -5.30
N GLU A 149 -13.93 -0.62 -4.80
CA GLU A 149 -15.06 -0.89 -3.92
C GLU A 149 -14.63 -1.73 -2.71
N PRO A 150 -13.73 -1.22 -1.84
CA PRO A 150 -13.12 -2.02 -0.76
C PRO A 150 -14.12 -2.58 0.27
N SER A 151 -15.34 -2.03 0.33
CA SER A 151 -16.42 -2.55 1.20
C SER A 151 -17.33 -3.58 0.52
N ALA A 152 -17.19 -3.85 -0.79
CA ALA A 152 -17.99 -4.85 -1.51
C ALA A 152 -17.74 -6.26 -0.94
N HIS A 153 -16.47 -6.56 -0.65
CA HIS A 153 -16.09 -7.70 0.15
C HIS A 153 -15.01 -7.34 1.15
N VAL A 154 -15.40 -7.30 2.42
CA VAL A 154 -14.48 -7.08 3.53
C VAL A 154 -13.84 -8.41 3.93
N VAL A 155 -12.52 -8.47 3.85
CA VAL A 155 -11.75 -9.62 4.36
C VAL A 155 -12.02 -9.78 5.86
N PRO A 156 -12.31 -11.01 6.34
CA PRO A 156 -12.59 -11.25 7.74
C PRO A 156 -11.50 -10.71 8.66
N GLY A 157 -11.90 -9.89 9.63
CA GLY A 157 -11.02 -9.29 10.63
C GLY A 157 -11.55 -7.95 11.12
N ALA A 158 -11.79 -7.84 12.43
CA ALA A 158 -12.25 -6.60 13.07
C ALA A 158 -11.26 -5.43 12.92
N MET A 159 -10.05 -5.70 12.46
CA MET A 159 -9.00 -4.71 12.24
C MET A 159 -8.99 -4.10 10.83
N TYR A 160 -9.73 -4.66 9.87
CA TYR A 160 -9.77 -4.18 8.49
C TYR A 160 -11.03 -3.39 8.16
N SER A 161 -12.02 -3.42 9.06
CA SER A 161 -13.30 -2.75 8.88
C SER A 161 -13.99 -2.45 10.22
N ALA A 162 -14.92 -1.51 10.19
CA ALA A 162 -15.90 -1.29 11.24
C ALA A 162 -17.29 -1.20 10.62
N ASN A 163 -18.29 -1.86 11.25
CA ASN A 163 -19.69 -1.82 10.80
C ASN A 163 -19.89 -2.20 9.32
N GLY A 164 -19.07 -3.11 8.79
CA GLY A 164 -19.10 -3.53 7.38
C GLY A 164 -18.44 -2.55 6.40
N GLN A 165 -17.88 -1.44 6.89
CA GLN A 165 -17.14 -0.47 6.09
C GLN A 165 -15.63 -0.73 6.20
N SER A 166 -14.96 -0.91 5.08
CA SER A 166 -13.50 -1.08 5.02
C SER A 166 -12.77 0.19 5.45
N PHE A 167 -11.63 0.03 6.12
CA PHE A 167 -10.70 1.13 6.39
C PHE A 167 -9.84 1.50 5.17
N MET A 168 -9.81 0.66 4.14
CA MET A 168 -9.15 0.99 2.89
C MET A 168 -9.93 2.15 2.20
N PRO A 169 -9.24 3.22 1.74
CA PRO A 169 -9.91 4.34 1.09
C PRO A 169 -10.68 3.91 -0.16
N ALA A 170 -11.94 4.33 -0.27
CA ALA A 170 -12.78 4.12 -1.45
C ALA A 170 -12.63 5.23 -2.52
N THR A 171 -11.57 6.03 -2.44
CA THR A 171 -11.36 7.19 -3.32
C THR A 171 -10.54 6.85 -4.57
N TYR A 172 -9.76 5.76 -4.55
CA TYR A 172 -8.88 5.40 -5.67
C TYR A 172 -9.58 5.21 -7.01
N GLY A 173 -10.85 4.78 -7.02
CA GLY A 173 -11.64 4.69 -8.26
C GLY A 173 -11.91 6.05 -8.92
N LYS A 174 -11.78 7.15 -8.17
CA LYS A 174 -11.92 8.53 -8.64
C LYS A 174 -10.57 9.21 -8.82
N ASP A 175 -9.61 8.90 -7.95
CA ASP A 175 -8.31 9.57 -7.88
C ASP A 175 -7.30 8.99 -8.89
N LEU A 176 -7.47 7.72 -9.28
CA LEU A 176 -6.60 7.03 -10.24
C LEU A 176 -7.29 6.89 -11.59
N LYS A 177 -6.49 6.99 -12.65
CA LYS A 177 -6.96 6.68 -14.00
C LYS A 177 -7.23 5.18 -14.14
N PRO A 178 -8.17 4.76 -15.01
CA PRO A 178 -8.43 3.34 -15.26
C PRO A 178 -7.17 2.54 -15.59
N GLU A 179 -6.27 3.11 -16.38
CA GLU A 179 -5.01 2.46 -16.76
C GLU A 179 -4.06 2.27 -15.57
N GLN A 180 -4.08 3.17 -14.59
CA GLN A 180 -3.28 3.04 -13.36
C GLN A 180 -3.81 1.93 -12.46
N ILE A 181 -5.15 1.77 -12.41
CA ILE A 181 -5.78 0.66 -11.71
C ILE A 181 -5.41 -0.66 -12.39
N ASP A 182 -5.39 -0.71 -13.72
CA ASP A 182 -4.99 -1.91 -14.48
C ASP A 182 -3.54 -2.30 -14.22
N GLN A 183 -2.64 -1.32 -14.15
CA GLN A 183 -1.23 -1.52 -13.79
C GLN A 183 -1.08 -2.04 -12.37
N LEU A 184 -1.80 -1.47 -11.40
CA LEU A 184 -1.83 -1.96 -10.01
C LEU A 184 -2.33 -3.41 -9.95
N VAL A 185 -3.41 -3.73 -10.66
CA VAL A 185 -3.95 -5.09 -10.73
C VAL A 185 -2.92 -6.05 -11.32
N ALA A 186 -2.23 -5.68 -12.40
CA ALA A 186 -1.20 -6.51 -13.01
C ALA A 186 -0.04 -6.82 -12.05
N TYR A 187 0.45 -5.79 -11.34
CA TYR A 187 1.49 -5.96 -10.32
C TYR A 187 1.00 -6.87 -9.17
N LEU A 188 -0.16 -6.58 -8.60
CA LEU A 188 -0.70 -7.29 -7.45
C LEU A 188 -1.07 -8.76 -7.78
N ALA A 189 -1.53 -9.03 -9.00
CA ALA A 189 -1.80 -10.39 -9.48
C ALA A 189 -0.50 -11.21 -9.70
N SER A 190 0.65 -10.56 -9.79
CA SER A 190 1.94 -11.25 -9.90
C SER A 190 2.41 -11.86 -8.56
N LEU A 191 1.88 -11.36 -7.43
CA LEU A 191 2.26 -11.80 -6.08
C LEU A 191 1.65 -13.19 -5.77
N LYS A 192 2.49 -14.22 -5.71
CA LYS A 192 2.12 -15.63 -5.46
C LYS A 192 2.71 -16.17 -4.16
#